data_AF-A0A959PI51-F1
#
_entry.id   AF-A0A959PI51-F1
#
_cell.length_a   1.000
_cell.length_b   1.000
_cell.length_c   1.000
_cell.angle_alpha   90.00
_cell.angle_beta   90.00
_cell.angle_gamma   90.00
#
_symmetry.space_group_name_H-M   'P 1'
#
loop_
_entity.id
_entity.type
_entity.pdbx_description
1 polymer ?
#
loop_
_entity_poly.entity_id
_entity_poly.type
_entity_poly.pdbx_seq_one_letter_code
_entity_poly.pdbx_strand_id
1 'polypeptide(L)'
;MSQKHRGRIQAQGNGLELSESWSQDEPLTKEKGLDLLERLKLRLNKKFFLEREEQFEDAKRYIENIDGGIDAIKKKTFRNRKTKDSRIDIEVLEGTAFITILLIFLIYYFLQ
;
A
#
# COMPACT_ATOMS: atom_id res chain seq x y z
N MET A 1 -23.03 -6.37 -2.05
CA MET A 1 -22.15 -6.48 -0.86
C MET A 1 -20.88 -5.69 -1.17
N SER A 2 -20.46 -4.72 -0.36
CA SER A 2 -19.10 -4.17 -0.49
C SER A 2 -18.12 -5.22 0.04
N GLN A 3 -17.00 -5.42 -0.66
CA GLN A 3 -15.98 -6.34 -0.19
C GLN A 3 -15.33 -5.83 1.10
N LYS A 4 -14.91 -6.76 1.97
CA LYS A 4 -14.56 -6.50 3.37
C LYS A 4 -13.22 -5.78 3.58
N HIS A 5 -12.29 -5.92 2.63
CA HIS A 5 -10.94 -5.37 2.74
C HIS A 5 -10.68 -4.41 1.59
N ARG A 6 -10.49 -3.12 1.90
CA ARG A 6 -10.41 -2.06 0.90
C ARG A 6 -9.33 -1.04 1.21
N GLY A 7 -8.72 -0.51 0.16
CA GLY A 7 -7.77 0.58 0.28
C GLY A 7 -7.07 0.90 -1.02
N ARG A 8 -6.04 1.75 -0.94
CA ARG A 8 -5.25 2.15 -2.10
C ARG A 8 -3.85 2.64 -1.73
N ILE A 9 -2.95 2.53 -2.68
CA ILE A 9 -1.64 3.19 -2.68
C ILE A 9 -1.68 4.27 -3.76
N GLN A 10 -1.24 5.48 -3.45
CA GLN A 10 -1.31 6.64 -4.35
C GLN A 10 0.02 7.34 -4.53
N ALA A 11 0.27 7.86 -5.72
CA ALA A 11 1.30 8.84 -6.00
C ALA A 11 0.60 10.18 -6.32
N GLN A 12 0.87 11.20 -5.51
CA GLN A 12 0.22 12.51 -5.62
C GLN A 12 1.23 13.66 -5.61
N GLY A 13 0.87 14.80 -6.20
CA GLY A 13 1.61 16.07 -6.17
C GLY A 13 2.17 16.49 -7.53
N ASN A 14 2.48 17.78 -7.68
CA ASN A 14 2.99 18.40 -8.92
C ASN A 14 2.09 18.14 -10.15
N GLY A 15 0.76 18.16 -9.95
CA GLY A 15 -0.23 17.91 -11.02
C GLY A 15 -0.40 16.44 -11.40
N LEU A 16 0.23 15.52 -10.66
CA LEU A 16 0.04 14.08 -10.81
C LEU A 16 -0.87 13.53 -9.70
N GLU A 17 -1.82 12.69 -10.10
CA GLU A 17 -2.53 11.79 -9.20
C GLU A 17 -2.73 10.42 -9.87
N LEU A 18 -2.07 9.40 -9.34
CA LEU A 18 -2.22 8.01 -9.74
C LEU A 18 -2.48 7.14 -8.53
N SER A 19 -3.21 6.04 -8.71
CA SER A 19 -3.50 5.10 -7.65
C SER A 19 -3.58 3.67 -8.14
N GLU A 20 -3.26 2.76 -7.23
CA GLU A 20 -3.50 1.33 -7.31
C GLU A 20 -4.39 0.95 -6.11
N SER A 21 -5.63 0.55 -6.38
CA SER A 21 -6.62 0.21 -5.35
C SER A 21 -6.77 -1.30 -5.19
N TRP A 22 -7.14 -1.73 -3.99
CA TRP A 22 -7.66 -3.08 -3.76
C TRP A 22 -9.05 -3.03 -3.13
N SER A 23 -9.81 -4.06 -3.47
CA SER A 23 -11.11 -4.38 -2.88
C SER A 23 -11.22 -5.90 -3.02
N GLN A 24 -11.37 -6.61 -1.89
CA GLN A 24 -11.45 -8.07 -1.86
C GLN A 24 -12.02 -8.58 -0.52
N ASP A 25 -12.46 -9.84 -0.50
CA ASP A 25 -13.07 -10.45 0.69
C ASP A 25 -12.06 -10.94 1.72
N GLU A 26 -10.82 -11.22 1.28
CA GLU A 26 -9.71 -11.61 2.15
C GLU A 26 -8.76 -10.44 2.42
N PRO A 27 -8.01 -10.41 3.54
CA PRO A 27 -7.00 -9.39 3.79
C PRO A 27 -5.94 -9.33 2.69
N LEU A 28 -5.46 -8.12 2.38
CA LEU A 28 -4.35 -7.94 1.44
C LEU A 28 -3.06 -8.50 2.07
N THR A 29 -2.28 -9.29 1.33
CA THR A 29 -0.98 -9.77 1.81
C THR A 29 0.11 -8.72 1.63
N LYS A 30 1.23 -8.84 2.37
CA LYS A 30 2.42 -7.98 2.16
C LYS A 30 2.89 -8.02 0.71
N GLU A 31 3.03 -9.23 0.16
CA GLU A 31 3.47 -9.46 -1.22
C GLU A 31 2.59 -8.71 -2.22
N LYS A 32 1.27 -8.89 -2.16
CA LYS A 32 0.33 -8.16 -3.03
C LYS A 32 0.39 -6.65 -2.83
N GLY A 33 0.63 -6.20 -1.60
CA GLY A 33 0.86 -4.79 -1.27
C GLY A 33 2.10 -4.21 -1.95
N LEU A 34 3.19 -4.96 -1.96
CA LEU A 34 4.43 -4.59 -2.65
C LEU A 34 4.25 -4.62 -4.17
N ASP A 35 3.50 -5.58 -4.70
CA ASP A 35 3.16 -5.62 -6.13
C ASP A 35 2.35 -4.39 -6.58
N LEU A 36 1.37 -3.96 -5.77
CA LEU A 36 0.62 -2.73 -6.01
C LEU A 36 1.55 -1.51 -6.03
N LEU A 37 2.51 -1.45 -5.10
CA LEU A 37 3.48 -0.36 -5.04
C LEU A 37 4.39 -0.32 -6.29
N GLU A 38 4.87 -1.48 -6.76
CA GLU A 38 5.70 -1.56 -7.97
C GLU A 38 4.88 -1.26 -9.24
N ARG A 39 3.64 -1.74 -9.34
CA ARG A 39 2.74 -1.36 -10.46
C ARG A 39 2.53 0.16 -10.51
N LEU A 40 2.31 0.80 -9.37
CA LEU A 40 2.18 2.25 -9.30
C LEU A 40 3.45 2.95 -9.77
N LYS A 41 4.63 2.46 -9.35
CA LYS A 41 5.93 2.99 -9.75
C LYS A 41 6.16 2.89 -11.26
N LEU A 42 5.84 1.75 -11.88
CA LEU A 42 6.01 1.51 -13.32
C LEU A 42 5.12 2.42 -14.19
N ARG A 43 4.02 2.94 -13.64
CA ARG A 43 3.13 3.89 -14.32
C ARG A 43 3.66 5.33 -14.31
N LEU A 44 4.72 5.63 -13.56
CA LEU A 44 5.33 6.96 -13.54
C LEU A 44 6.31 7.13 -14.68
N ASN A 45 6.30 8.33 -15.28
CA ASN A 45 7.43 8.74 -16.11
C ASN A 45 8.67 9.02 -15.22
N LYS A 46 9.84 9.08 -15.87
CA LYS A 46 11.12 9.26 -15.18
C LYS A 46 11.15 10.48 -14.25
N LYS A 47 10.56 11.61 -14.66
CA LYS A 47 10.54 12.84 -13.86
C LYS A 47 9.75 12.63 -12.57
N PHE A 48 8.52 12.14 -12.67
CA PHE A 48 7.66 11.94 -11.50
C PHE A 48 8.17 10.84 -10.56
N PHE A 49 8.85 9.83 -11.11
CA PHE A 49 9.53 8.81 -10.33
C PHE A 49 10.68 9.40 -9.50
N LEU A 50 11.59 10.16 -10.12
CA LEU A 50 12.74 10.77 -9.41
C LEU A 50 12.30 11.70 -8.27
N GLU A 51 11.16 12.37 -8.40
CA GLU A 51 10.59 13.19 -7.32
C GLU A 51 10.07 12.36 -6.12
N ARG A 52 9.95 11.04 -6.25
CA ARG A 52 9.32 10.14 -5.26
C ARG A 52 10.16 8.90 -4.95
N GLU A 53 11.37 8.77 -5.48
CA GLU A 53 12.20 7.57 -5.34
C GLU A 53 12.41 7.21 -3.86
N GLU A 54 12.87 8.17 -3.05
CA GLU A 54 13.01 7.99 -1.59
C GLU A 54 11.68 7.60 -0.91
N GLN A 55 10.55 8.15 -1.39
CA GLN A 55 9.22 7.89 -0.81
C GLN A 55 8.67 6.52 -1.19
N PHE A 56 9.00 5.99 -2.37
CA PHE A 56 8.72 4.59 -2.71
C PHE A 56 9.48 3.64 -1.80
N GLU A 57 10.76 3.91 -1.54
CA GLU A 57 11.57 3.09 -0.63
C GLU A 57 11.05 3.17 0.82
N ASP A 58 10.64 4.35 1.29
CA ASP A 58 10.01 4.49 2.60
C ASP A 58 8.68 3.74 2.70
N ALA A 59 7.85 3.80 1.65
CA ALA A 59 6.58 3.09 1.58
C ALA A 59 6.77 1.57 1.56
N LYS A 60 7.77 1.09 0.80
CA LYS A 60 8.17 -0.32 0.76
C LYS A 60 8.60 -0.81 2.14
N ARG A 61 9.56 -0.11 2.77
CA ARG A 61 10.02 -0.45 4.13
C ARG A 61 8.87 -0.43 5.14
N TYR A 62 7.92 0.49 5.00
CA TYR A 62 6.76 0.52 5.88
C TYR A 62 5.92 -0.75 5.74
N ILE A 63 5.61 -1.21 4.52
CA ILE A 63 4.85 -2.44 4.28
C ILE A 63 5.61 -3.66 4.82
N GLU A 64 6.91 -3.74 4.57
CA GLU A 64 7.76 -4.85 5.03
C GLU A 64 7.76 -4.99 6.56
N ASN A 65 7.78 -3.86 7.28
CA ASN A 65 7.83 -3.82 8.75
C ASN A 65 6.46 -3.93 9.46
N ILE A 66 5.36 -4.16 8.73
CA ILE A 66 4.05 -4.39 9.38
C ILE A 66 3.98 -5.81 9.94
N ASP A 67 3.94 -5.98 11.25
CA ASP A 67 3.77 -7.32 11.86
C ASP A 67 2.30 -7.62 12.14
N GLY A 68 1.83 -8.81 11.75
CA GLY A 68 0.44 -9.25 11.97
C GLY A 68 -0.62 -8.59 11.07
N GLY A 69 -0.25 -7.58 10.28
CA GLY A 69 -1.16 -6.81 9.44
C GLY A 69 -1.53 -5.46 10.06
N ILE A 70 -2.34 -4.68 9.37
CA ILE A 70 -2.84 -3.39 9.85
C ILE A 70 -4.33 -3.23 9.56
N ASP A 71 -5.06 -2.83 10.57
CA ASP A 71 -6.51 -2.63 10.47
C ASP A 71 -6.87 -1.22 10.00
N ALA A 72 -7.98 -1.13 9.29
CA ALA A 72 -8.65 0.11 8.97
C ALA A 72 -9.19 0.79 10.24
N ILE A 73 -9.29 2.12 10.27
CA ILE A 73 -8.88 3.06 9.21
C ILE A 73 -7.43 3.48 9.43
N LYS A 74 -6.60 3.38 8.39
CA LYS A 74 -5.21 3.85 8.43
C LYS A 74 -4.86 4.69 7.21
N LYS A 75 -4.20 5.81 7.46
CA LYS A 75 -3.53 6.61 6.42
C LYS A 75 -2.08 6.86 6.81
N LYS A 76 -1.16 6.58 5.90
CA LYS A 76 0.27 6.87 6.04
C LYS A 76 0.76 7.60 4.80
N THR A 77 1.36 8.77 5.01
CA THR A 77 1.92 9.62 3.95
C THR A 77 3.43 9.66 4.05
N PHE A 78 4.10 9.47 2.90
CA PHE A 78 5.53 9.63 2.69
C PHE A 78 5.72 10.82 1.76
N ARG A 79 6.04 11.99 2.33
CA ARG A 79 6.14 13.26 1.59
C ARG A 79 7.59 13.60 1.28
N ASN A 80 7.88 13.96 0.03
CA ASN A 80 9.14 14.58 -0.33
C ASN A 80 9.16 16.03 0.16
N ARG A 81 9.95 16.30 1.20
CA ARG A 81 10.07 17.65 1.80
C ARG A 81 10.83 18.66 0.92
N LYS A 82 11.53 18.19 -0.13
CA LYS A 82 12.31 19.03 -1.05
C LYS A 82 11.46 19.55 -2.22
N THR A 83 10.22 19.08 -2.37
CA THR A 83 9.30 19.48 -3.45
C THR A 83 8.06 20.14 -2.87
N LYS A 84 7.23 20.77 -3.71
CA LYS A 84 6.00 21.46 -3.26
C LYS A 84 5.03 20.49 -2.57
N ASP A 85 4.81 19.29 -3.13
CA ASP A 85 3.79 18.37 -2.62
C ASP A 85 3.92 16.89 -3.07
N SER A 86 5.01 16.48 -3.75
CA SER A 86 5.19 15.10 -4.20
C SER A 86 5.22 14.12 -3.02
N ARG A 87 4.37 13.08 -3.08
CA ARG A 87 4.22 12.09 -2.01
C ARG A 87 3.73 10.73 -2.52
N ILE A 88 3.94 9.72 -1.67
CA ILE A 88 3.28 8.42 -1.73
C ILE A 88 2.35 8.29 -0.52
N ASP A 89 1.12 7.87 -0.73
CA ASP A 89 0.13 7.64 0.31
C ASP A 89 -0.29 6.16 0.32
N ILE A 90 -0.38 5.57 1.51
CA ILE A 90 -0.98 4.26 1.75
C ILE A 90 -2.23 4.48 2.59
N GLU A 91 -3.38 4.02 2.09
CA GLU A 91 -4.67 4.14 2.76
C GLU A 91 -5.35 2.78 2.88
N VAL A 92 -5.59 2.34 4.10
CA VAL A 92 -6.42 1.18 4.44
C VAL A 92 -7.77 1.71 4.90
N LEU A 93 -8.78 1.54 4.06
CA LEU A 93 -10.11 2.13 4.23
C LEU A 93 -11.07 1.21 4.99
N GLU A 94 -10.96 -0.10 4.79
CA GLU A 94 -11.79 -1.09 5.47
C GLU A 94 -11.04 -2.43 5.60
N GLY A 95 -11.37 -3.17 6.66
CA GLY A 95 -10.77 -4.47 6.97
C GLY A 95 -9.29 -4.37 7.34
N THR A 96 -8.57 -5.47 7.17
CA THR A 96 -7.13 -5.61 7.43
C THR A 96 -6.32 -5.68 6.13
N ALA A 97 -5.11 -5.15 6.13
CA ALA A 97 -4.16 -5.22 5.02
C ALA A 97 -2.75 -5.61 5.49
N PHE A 98 -1.89 -5.95 4.52
CA PHE A 98 -0.48 -6.31 4.68
C PHE A 98 -0.21 -7.47 5.65
N ILE A 99 -1.05 -8.52 5.61
CA ILE A 99 -0.83 -9.74 6.40
C ILE A 99 0.28 -10.62 5.80
N THR A 100 0.90 -11.45 6.63
CA THR A 100 1.87 -12.48 6.21
C THR A 100 1.14 -13.80 5.90
N ILE A 101 1.51 -14.50 4.83
CA ILE A 101 0.87 -15.75 4.38
C ILE A 101 0.91 -16.87 5.44
N LEU A 102 1.92 -16.88 6.31
CA LEU A 102 2.05 -17.88 7.39
C LEU A 102 0.84 -17.90 8.33
N LEU A 103 0.18 -16.75 8.49
CA LEU A 103 -1.06 -16.60 9.28
C LEU A 103 -2.26 -17.26 8.59
N ILE A 104 -2.34 -17.25 7.25
CA ILE A 104 -3.46 -17.86 6.51
C ILE A 104 -3.45 -19.38 6.68
N PHE A 105 -2.29 -20.02 6.54
CA PHE A 105 -2.15 -21.46 6.75
C PHE A 105 -2.43 -21.87 8.20
N LEU A 106 -1.97 -21.07 9.18
CA LEU A 106 -2.28 -21.33 10.59
C LEU A 106 -3.78 -21.20 10.88
N ILE A 107 -4.44 -20.13 10.41
CA ILE A 107 -5.88 -19.96 10.58
C ILE A 107 -6.65 -21.11 9.93
N TYR A 108 -6.27 -21.53 8.72
CA TYR A 108 -6.91 -22.66 8.04
C TYR A 108 -6.71 -23.99 8.82
N TYR A 109 -5.51 -24.22 9.35
CA TYR A 109 -5.18 -25.42 10.12
C TYR A 109 -5.95 -25.49 11.45
N PHE A 110 -6.20 -24.36 12.13
CA PHE A 110 -6.93 -24.32 13.40
C PHE A 110 -8.46 -24.25 13.26
N LEU A 111 -8.98 -24.04 12.05
CA LEU A 111 -10.42 -24.03 11.75
C LEU A 111 -10.95 -25.37 11.18
N GLN A 112 -10.08 -26.38 11.03
CA GLN A 112 -10.44 -27.79 10.77
C GLN A 112 -10.49 -28.59 12.07
#